data_AF-K1RQJ3-F1
#
_entry.id   AF-K1RQJ3-F1
#
_cell.length_a   1.000
_cell.length_b   1.000
_cell.length_c   1.000
_cell.angle_alpha   90.00
_cell.angle_beta   90.00
_cell.angle_gamma   90.00
#
_symmetry.space_group_name_H-M   'P 1'
#
loop_
_entity.id
_entity.type
_entity.pdbx_description
1 polymer ?
#
loop_
_entity_poly.entity_id
_entity_poly.type
_entity_poly.pdbx_seq_one_letter_code
_entity_poly.pdbx_strand_id
1 'polypeptide(L)'
;TAVTLIDGLIVIGGGITAARKYIMPSLLKELRGKMHTIKGEELNRVQMQVYDLDNEEEFREFAKGAQRPLKVYGTDRYVAYDPQKRIGVMISKLGASQAISVGAYAFALSQLDAQKQ
;
A
#
# COMPACT_ATOMS: atom_id res chain seq x y z
N THR A 1 10.37 -9.06 -1.11
CA THR A 1 10.49 -7.65 -0.67
C THR A 1 9.62 -7.46 0.55
N ALA A 2 9.95 -6.58 1.52
CA ALA A 2 9.20 -6.46 2.79
C ALA A 2 7.68 -6.27 2.62
N VAL A 3 7.24 -5.65 1.53
CA VAL A 3 5.82 -5.47 1.19
C VAL A 3 5.05 -6.79 1.05
N THR A 4 5.71 -7.87 0.62
CA THR A 4 5.10 -9.20 0.50
C THR A 4 4.75 -9.80 1.87
N LEU A 5 5.40 -9.35 2.94
CA LEU A 5 5.11 -9.80 4.30
C LEU A 5 4.07 -8.92 4.99
N ILE A 6 4.15 -7.59 4.78
CA ILE A 6 3.29 -6.63 5.50
C ILE A 6 1.89 -6.51 4.87
N ASP A 7 1.75 -6.69 3.55
CA ASP A 7 0.48 -6.50 2.82
C ASP A 7 -0.23 -5.18 3.18
N GLY A 8 0.50 -4.07 3.02
CA GLY A 8 0.04 -2.74 3.44
C GLY A 8 0.49 -1.62 2.49
N LEU A 9 0.02 -0.40 2.81
CA LEU A 9 0.40 0.81 2.08
C LEU A 9 1.84 1.22 2.40
N ILE A 10 2.55 1.71 1.38
CA ILE A 10 3.92 2.21 1.52
C ILE A 10 3.89 3.73 1.50
N VAL A 11 4.38 4.35 2.57
CA VAL A 11 4.57 5.80 2.65
C VAL A 11 6.07 6.11 2.67
N ILE A 12 6.53 6.91 1.72
CA ILE A 12 7.93 7.34 1.62
C ILE A 12 8.07 8.78 2.13
N GLY A 13 8.97 8.99 3.09
CA GLY A 13 9.27 10.29 3.67
C GLY A 13 10.77 10.64 3.60
N GLY A 14 11.11 11.81 4.14
CA GLY A 14 12.50 12.27 4.28
C GLY A 14 12.99 13.07 3.07
N GLY A 15 14.25 13.51 3.12
CA GLY A 15 14.81 14.40 2.08
C GLY A 15 14.84 13.79 0.67
N ILE A 16 14.85 12.46 0.57
CA ILE A 16 14.84 11.73 -0.71
C ILE A 16 13.57 11.98 -1.55
N THR A 17 12.47 12.36 -0.90
CA THR A 17 11.19 12.63 -1.59
C THR A 17 11.25 13.89 -2.46
N ALA A 18 12.19 14.81 -2.21
CA ALA A 18 12.42 15.97 -3.08
C ALA A 18 12.82 15.56 -4.51
N ALA A 19 13.47 14.40 -4.66
CA ALA A 19 13.86 13.83 -5.94
C ALA A 19 12.83 12.83 -6.50
N ARG A 20 11.58 12.85 -6.01
CA ARG A 20 10.55 11.85 -6.36
C ARG A 20 10.39 11.57 -7.85
N LYS A 21 10.50 12.61 -8.69
CA LYS A 21 10.35 12.51 -10.14
C LYS A 21 11.37 11.57 -10.80
N TYR A 22 12.51 11.33 -10.14
CA TYR A 22 13.56 10.43 -10.62
C TYR A 22 13.49 9.05 -9.96
N ILE A 23 13.00 8.95 -8.73
CA ILE A 23 13.04 7.71 -7.94
C ILE A 23 11.77 6.90 -8.10
N MET A 24 10.60 7.54 -8.12
CA MET A 24 9.30 6.87 -8.22
C MET A 24 9.17 5.98 -9.46
N PRO A 25 9.54 6.41 -10.68
CA PRO A 25 9.43 5.55 -11.86
C PRO A 25 10.24 4.25 -11.72
N SER A 26 11.47 4.34 -11.23
CA SER A 26 12.35 3.19 -11.03
C SER A 26 11.86 2.27 -9.92
N LEU A 27 11.35 2.85 -8.82
CA LEU A 27 10.77 2.10 -7.70
C LEU A 27 9.53 1.33 -8.14
N LEU A 28 8.59 1.99 -8.83
CA LEU A 28 7.38 1.35 -9.35
C LEU A 28 7.72 0.29 -10.39
N LYS A 29 8.71 0.54 -11.26
CA LYS A 29 9.22 -0.46 -12.21
C LYS A 29 9.75 -1.70 -11.51
N GLU A 30 10.50 -1.53 -10.42
CA GLU A 30 11.05 -2.65 -9.67
C GLU A 30 9.94 -3.45 -8.96
N LEU A 31 8.96 -2.76 -8.36
CA LEU A 31 7.83 -3.43 -7.71
C LEU A 31 6.93 -4.16 -8.71
N ARG A 32 6.65 -3.54 -9.87
CA ARG A 32 5.87 -4.12 -10.97
C ARG A 32 6.69 -5.11 -11.82
N GLY A 33 7.96 -5.30 -11.49
CA GLY A 33 8.88 -6.16 -12.21
C GLY A 33 8.54 -7.64 -12.06
N LYS A 34 9.25 -8.45 -12.85
CA LYS A 34 9.14 -9.91 -12.83
C LYS A 34 10.43 -10.55 -12.30
N MET A 35 10.32 -11.78 -11.82
CA MET A 35 11.42 -12.60 -11.32
C MET A 35 11.38 -13.94 -12.03
N HIS A 36 12.56 -14.55 -12.22
CA HIS A 36 12.69 -15.86 -12.84
C HIS A 36 12.99 -16.90 -11.78
N THR A 37 12.29 -18.03 -11.82
CA THR A 37 12.63 -19.18 -10.99
C THR A 37 13.87 -19.88 -11.55
N ILE A 38 14.49 -20.77 -10.76
CA ILE A 38 15.62 -21.59 -11.21
C ILE A 38 15.25 -22.44 -12.44
N LYS A 39 13.95 -22.76 -12.60
CA LYS A 39 13.41 -23.51 -13.75
C LYS A 39 13.08 -22.61 -14.96
N GLY A 40 13.37 -21.31 -14.90
CA GLY A 40 13.13 -20.36 -15.98
C GLY A 40 11.69 -19.83 -16.05
N GLU A 41 10.82 -20.17 -15.10
CA GLU A 41 9.45 -19.65 -15.06
C GLU A 41 9.45 -18.17 -14.66
N GLU A 42 8.64 -17.38 -15.34
CA GLU A 42 8.51 -15.94 -15.09
C GLU A 42 7.35 -15.68 -14.12
N LEU A 43 7.63 -15.04 -13.00
CA LEU A 43 6.65 -14.70 -11.96
C LEU A 43 6.68 -13.21 -11.67
N ASN A 44 5.54 -12.63 -11.28
CA ASN A 44 5.53 -11.26 -10.78
C ASN A 44 6.33 -11.19 -9.48
N ARG A 45 7.17 -10.16 -9.34
CA ARG A 45 7.99 -9.96 -8.14
C ARG A 45 7.13 -9.80 -6.88
N VAL A 46 5.98 -9.14 -7.02
CA VAL A 46 4.93 -9.09 -6.01
C VAL A 46 3.64 -9.64 -6.61
N GLN A 47 2.86 -10.37 -5.82
CA GLN A 47 1.58 -10.93 -6.27
C GLN A 47 0.49 -9.88 -6.44
N MET A 48 0.66 -8.70 -5.83
CA MET A 48 -0.33 -7.64 -5.71
C MET A 48 -0.17 -6.62 -6.82
N GLN A 49 -1.27 -6.02 -7.28
CA GLN A 49 -1.20 -4.87 -8.18
C GLN A 49 -0.64 -3.65 -7.44
N VAL A 50 0.31 -2.94 -8.04
CA VAL A 50 1.00 -1.82 -7.38
C VAL A 50 0.55 -0.52 -8.01
N TYR A 51 0.04 0.40 -7.19
CA TYR A 51 -0.47 1.71 -7.62
C TYR A 51 0.36 2.86 -7.04
N ASP A 52 0.55 3.91 -7.83
CA ASP A 52 1.02 5.21 -7.37
C ASP A 52 -0.17 6.03 -6.87
N LEU A 53 -0.28 6.21 -5.56
CA LEU A 53 -1.40 6.94 -4.96
C LEU A 53 -1.24 8.47 -5.07
N ASP A 54 -0.08 8.97 -5.51
CA ASP A 54 0.09 10.40 -5.83
C ASP A 54 -0.40 10.74 -7.24
N ASN A 55 -0.75 9.73 -8.07
CA ASN A 55 -1.45 9.90 -9.34
C ASN A 55 -2.96 9.71 -9.15
N GLU A 56 -3.76 10.71 -9.50
CA GLU A 56 -5.22 10.69 -9.27
C GLU A 56 -5.96 9.60 -10.06
N GLU A 57 -5.49 9.24 -11.26
CA GLU A 57 -6.09 8.18 -12.06
C GLU A 57 -5.81 6.81 -11.43
N GLU A 58 -4.55 6.56 -11.08
CA GLU A 58 -4.15 5.33 -10.39
C GLU A 58 -4.81 5.21 -9.02
N PHE A 59 -4.96 6.32 -8.29
CA PHE A 59 -5.69 6.35 -7.02
C PHE A 59 -7.16 5.98 -7.18
N ARG A 60 -7.84 6.48 -8.22
CA ARG A 60 -9.25 6.13 -8.49
C ARG A 60 -9.41 4.64 -8.79
N GLU A 61 -8.54 4.06 -9.60
CA GLU A 61 -8.55 2.63 -9.89
C GLU A 61 -8.22 1.79 -8.64
N PHE A 62 -7.26 2.24 -7.83
CA PHE A 62 -6.95 1.63 -6.55
C PHE A 62 -8.15 1.65 -5.59
N ALA A 63 -8.84 2.79 -5.46
CA ALA A 63 -9.98 2.92 -4.55
C ALA A 63 -11.19 2.07 -5.01
N LYS A 64 -11.43 2.01 -6.32
CA LYS A 64 -12.55 1.26 -6.92
C LYS A 64 -12.36 -0.26 -6.81
N GLY A 65 -11.16 -0.74 -7.14
CA GLY A 65 -10.86 -2.18 -7.18
C GLY A 65 -11.74 -2.97 -8.15
N ALA A 66 -11.87 -4.28 -7.87
CA ALA A 66 -12.70 -5.21 -8.64
C ALA A 66 -13.92 -5.68 -7.84
N GLN A 67 -14.45 -4.80 -6.98
CA GLN A 67 -15.54 -5.12 -6.07
C GLN A 67 -16.79 -5.61 -6.82
N ARG A 68 -17.30 -6.77 -6.41
CA ARG A 68 -18.51 -7.39 -6.95
C ARG A 68 -19.39 -7.97 -5.83
N PRO A 69 -20.72 -7.98 -5.99
CA PRO A 69 -21.60 -8.68 -5.06
C PRO A 69 -21.46 -10.19 -5.25
N LEU A 70 -21.31 -10.92 -4.14
CA LEU A 70 -21.24 -12.38 -4.10
C LEU A 70 -22.44 -12.91 -3.31
N LYS A 71 -23.26 -13.78 -3.94
CA LYS A 71 -24.41 -14.41 -3.27
C LYS A 71 -23.92 -15.45 -2.26
N VAL A 72 -24.39 -15.36 -1.03
CA VAL A 72 -24.11 -16.36 0.01
C VAL A 72 -24.97 -17.60 -0.27
N TYR A 73 -24.31 -18.73 -0.52
CA TYR A 73 -24.97 -19.99 -0.86
C TYR A 73 -26.05 -20.36 0.17
N GLY A 74 -27.23 -20.76 -0.31
CA GLY A 74 -28.37 -21.12 0.54
C GLY A 74 -29.15 -19.94 1.14
N THR A 75 -28.85 -18.69 0.77
CA THR A 75 -29.56 -17.49 1.25
C THR A 75 -29.77 -16.48 0.13
N ASP A 76 -30.60 -15.46 0.35
CA ASP A 76 -30.72 -14.29 -0.54
C ASP A 76 -29.82 -13.11 -0.12
N ARG A 77 -28.82 -13.36 0.73
CA ARG A 77 -27.86 -12.34 1.15
C ARG A 77 -26.73 -12.20 0.14
N TYR A 78 -26.31 -10.97 -0.09
CA TYR A 78 -25.15 -10.63 -0.91
C TYR A 78 -24.09 -9.95 -0.06
N VAL A 79 -22.83 -10.29 -0.30
CA VAL A 79 -21.67 -9.66 0.34
C VAL A 79 -20.80 -8.98 -0.70
N ALA A 80 -20.21 -7.84 -0.35
CA ALA A 80 -19.21 -7.21 -1.20
C ALA A 80 -17.92 -8.04 -1.16
N TYR A 81 -17.43 -8.43 -2.33
CA TYR A 81 -16.18 -9.17 -2.47
C TYR A 81 -15.29 -8.52 -3.51
N ASP A 82 -14.04 -8.26 -3.16
CA ASP A 82 -13.04 -7.73 -4.07
C ASP A 82 -11.93 -8.78 -4.25
N PRO A 83 -11.81 -9.41 -5.44
CA PRO A 83 -10.78 -10.40 -5.71
C PRO A 83 -9.39 -9.78 -5.94
N GLN A 84 -9.29 -8.46 -6.10
CA GLN A 84 -8.06 -7.82 -6.50
C GLN A 84 -7.19 -7.43 -5.30
N LYS A 85 -6.14 -8.21 -5.04
CA LYS A 85 -5.09 -7.81 -4.10
C LYS A 85 -4.24 -6.68 -4.68
N ARG A 86 -4.09 -5.59 -3.94
CA ARG A 86 -3.40 -4.38 -4.40
C ARG A 86 -2.75 -3.61 -3.25
N ILE A 87 -1.66 -2.94 -3.57
CA ILE A 87 -0.93 -2.05 -2.67
C ILE A 87 -0.77 -0.68 -3.31
N GLY A 88 -0.63 0.33 -2.47
CA GLY A 88 -0.35 1.70 -2.88
C GLY A 88 0.99 2.17 -2.36
N VAL A 89 1.72 2.91 -3.20
CA VAL A 89 2.92 3.66 -2.81
C VAL A 89 2.59 5.14 -2.88
N MET A 90 2.98 5.89 -1.86
CA MET A 90 2.76 7.34 -1.80
C MET A 90 3.90 8.07 -1.10
N ILE A 91 3.96 9.38 -1.32
CA ILE A 91 4.89 10.25 -0.61
C ILE A 91 4.18 10.97 0.54
N SER A 92 4.90 11.09 1.66
CA SER A 92 4.41 11.86 2.81
C SER A 92 4.18 13.32 2.44
N LYS A 93 2.92 13.76 2.53
CA LYS A 93 2.50 15.17 2.38
C LYS A 93 2.81 16.01 3.62
N LEU A 94 2.89 15.36 4.79
CA LEU A 94 3.20 15.99 6.08
C LEU A 94 4.70 16.27 6.25
N GLY A 95 5.55 15.51 5.55
CA GLY A 95 6.99 15.52 5.75
C GLY A 95 7.44 14.64 6.93
N ALA A 96 8.68 14.17 6.88
CA ALA A 96 9.19 13.21 7.86
C ALA A 96 9.31 13.80 9.28
N SER A 97 9.89 14.99 9.43
CA SER A 97 10.12 15.58 10.75
C SER A 97 8.81 15.81 11.52
N GLN A 98 7.78 16.32 10.83
CA GLN A 98 6.48 16.54 11.44
C GLN A 98 5.77 15.21 11.74
N ALA A 99 5.83 14.22 10.83
CA ALA A 99 5.27 12.90 11.08
C ALA A 99 5.91 12.19 12.30
N ILE A 100 7.23 12.33 12.48
CA ILE A 100 7.94 11.79 13.65
C ILE A 100 7.46 12.47 14.94
N SER A 101 7.40 13.81 14.95
CA SER A 101 6.98 14.56 16.13
C SER A 101 5.52 14.25 16.52
N VAL A 102 4.61 14.27 15.55
CA VAL A 102 3.19 13.93 15.79
C VAL A 102 3.04 12.47 16.21
N GLY A 103 3.81 11.56 15.61
CA GLY A 103 3.79 10.15 15.98
C GLY A 103 4.27 9.91 17.41
N ALA A 104 5.36 10.55 17.83
CA ALA A 104 5.87 10.47 19.19
C ALA A 104 4.85 11.02 20.21
N TYR A 105 4.22 12.15 19.90
CA TYR A 105 3.19 12.73 20.73
C TYR A 105 1.96 11.81 20.86
N ALA A 106 1.43 11.32 19.73
CA ALA A 106 0.28 10.42 19.72
C ALA A 106 0.57 9.10 20.45
N PHE A 107 1.80 8.58 20.32
CA PHE A 107 2.22 7.38 21.05
C PHE A 107 2.31 7.62 22.56
N ALA A 108 2.87 8.75 23.00
CA ALA A 108 2.93 9.07 24.42
C ALA A 108 1.53 9.19 25.04
N LEU A 109 0.58 9.83 24.34
CA LEU A 109 -0.81 9.91 24.78
C LEU A 109 -1.47 8.52 24.87
N SER A 110 -1.29 7.66 23.87
CA SER A 110 -1.90 6.34 23.87
C SER A 110 -1.39 5.44 25.00
N GLN A 111 -0.11 5.59 25.39
CA GLN A 111 0.45 4.89 26.54
C GLN A 111 -0.14 5.38 27.87
N LEU A 112 -0.36 6.69 28.02
CA LEU A 112 -1.01 7.25 29.21
C LEU A 112 -2.46 6.79 29.34
N ASP A 113 -3.19 6.74 28.23
CA ASP A 113 -4.58 6.28 28.23
C ASP A 113 -4.69 4.77 28.53
N ALA A 114 -3.76 3.96 27.99
CA ALA A 114 -3.70 2.53 28.26
C ALA A 114 -3.37 2.19 29.74
N GLN A 115 -2.64 3.08 30.44
CA GLN A 115 -2.33 2.91 31.86
C GLN A 115 -3.48 3.29 32.80
N LYS A 116 -4.50 4.01 32.31
CA LYS A 116 -5.68 4.39 33.09
C LYS A 116 -6.82 3.36 33.03
N GLN A 117 -6.69 2.34 32.19
CA GLN A 117 -7.59 1.18 32.14
C GLN A 117 -7.06 0.05 33.04
#